data_AF-A0A1E7R1B2-F1
#
_entry.id   AF-A0A1E7R1B2-F1
#
_cell.length_a   1.000
_cell.length_b   1.000
_cell.length_c   1.000
_cell.angle_alpha   90.00
_cell.angle_beta   90.00
_cell.angle_gamma   90.00
#
_symmetry.space_group_name_H-M   'P 1'
#
loop_
_entity.id
_entity.type
_entity.pdbx_description
1 polymer ?
#
loop_
_entity_poly.entity_id
_entity_poly.type
_entity_poly.pdbx_seq_one_letter_code
_entity_poly.pdbx_strand_id
1 'polypeptide(L)'
;MKIKHLTNQYQQGVGLLEAMIAVLLSSILILGISYGMGRILTNQKQSNLQYIVVNQLRAKLQTATPAQKTKWCAGTEQPTITLPDQTTVLTITVTCPSVSVTVTSPTNNNANATISIQQPIKFSVQSDLLGGELVVGETL
;
A
#
# COMPACT_ATOMS: atom_id res chain seq x y z
N MET A 1 4.40 -4.89 -75.51
CA MET A 1 3.44 -3.93 -74.93
C MET A 1 4.07 -3.36 -73.67
N LYS A 2 4.51 -2.08 -73.67
CA LYS A 2 5.22 -1.45 -72.53
C LYS A 2 4.20 -0.68 -71.68
N ILE A 3 4.00 -1.12 -70.44
CA ILE A 3 3.18 -0.41 -69.46
C ILE A 3 4.06 0.66 -68.84
N LYS A 4 3.75 1.94 -69.13
CA LYS A 4 4.41 3.09 -68.50
C LYS A 4 3.87 3.23 -67.07
N HIS A 5 4.74 3.06 -66.08
CA HIS A 5 4.43 3.41 -64.69
C HIS A 5 4.55 4.94 -64.55
N LEU A 6 3.42 5.63 -64.62
CA LEU A 6 3.30 7.07 -64.34
C LEU A 6 2.87 7.25 -62.89
N THR A 7 3.81 7.07 -61.97
CA THR A 7 3.65 7.50 -60.57
C THR A 7 4.95 8.14 -60.14
N ASN A 8 5.27 9.29 -60.69
CA ASN A 8 6.45 10.03 -60.30
C ASN A 8 6.18 11.52 -60.52
N GLN A 9 5.98 12.26 -59.41
CA GLN A 9 6.27 13.69 -59.20
C GLN A 9 5.37 14.35 -58.13
N TYR A 10 4.27 13.72 -57.71
CA TYR A 10 3.40 14.23 -56.61
C TYR A 10 3.71 13.61 -55.23
N GLN A 11 4.84 12.94 -55.07
CA GLN A 11 5.18 12.19 -53.84
C GLN A 11 6.19 12.90 -52.92
N GLN A 12 6.85 13.97 -53.37
CA GLN A 12 7.92 14.61 -52.58
C GLN A 12 7.45 15.77 -51.69
N GLY A 13 6.29 16.39 -51.98
CA GLY A 13 5.74 17.48 -51.15
C GLY A 13 4.87 16.99 -49.97
N VAL A 14 4.09 15.93 -50.18
CA VAL A 14 3.23 15.33 -49.14
C VAL A 14 4.01 14.56 -48.09
N GLY A 15 5.13 13.91 -48.46
CA GLY A 15 5.96 13.18 -47.51
C GLY A 15 6.62 14.06 -46.43
N LEU A 16 6.94 15.32 -46.75
CA LEU A 16 7.53 16.25 -45.79
C LEU A 16 6.48 16.77 -44.78
N LEU A 17 5.26 17.02 -45.24
CA LEU A 17 4.12 17.37 -44.38
C LEU A 17 3.75 16.20 -43.45
N GLU A 18 3.69 14.98 -44.00
CA GLU A 18 3.43 13.76 -43.23
C GLU A 18 4.52 13.52 -42.18
N ALA A 19 5.78 13.74 -42.51
CA ALA A 19 6.88 13.67 -41.56
C ALA A 19 6.75 14.71 -40.43
N MET A 20 6.36 15.96 -40.73
CA MET A 20 6.13 16.97 -39.69
C MET A 20 4.97 16.59 -38.76
N ILE A 21 3.88 16.05 -39.33
CA ILE A 21 2.74 15.57 -38.54
C ILE A 21 3.15 14.37 -37.68
N ALA A 22 3.92 13.43 -38.22
CA ALA A 22 4.41 12.27 -37.48
C ALA A 22 5.35 12.65 -36.32
N VAL A 23 6.25 13.62 -36.53
CA VAL A 23 7.14 14.14 -35.48
C VAL A 23 6.33 14.86 -34.40
N LEU A 24 5.33 15.68 -34.79
CA LEU A 24 4.43 16.35 -33.87
C LEU A 24 3.68 15.35 -32.98
N LEU A 25 3.04 14.35 -33.58
CA LEU A 25 2.32 13.30 -32.83
C LEU A 25 3.24 12.51 -31.91
N SER A 26 4.44 12.15 -32.39
CA SER A 26 5.44 11.45 -31.57
C SER A 26 5.87 12.26 -30.35
N SER A 27 6.04 13.58 -30.50
CA SER A 27 6.41 14.45 -29.38
C SER A 27 5.34 14.48 -28.28
N ILE A 28 4.05 14.54 -28.67
CA ILE A 28 2.92 14.52 -27.75
C ILE A 28 2.86 13.17 -27.02
N LEU A 29 3.07 12.07 -27.73
CA LEU A 29 3.10 10.73 -27.15
C LEU A 29 4.24 10.57 -26.14
N ILE A 30 5.46 11.02 -26.45
CA ILE A 30 6.61 10.92 -25.54
C ILE A 30 6.38 11.75 -24.27
N LEU A 31 5.78 12.94 -24.39
CA LEU A 31 5.38 13.75 -23.22
C LEU A 31 4.33 13.02 -22.37
N GLY A 32 3.31 12.42 -23.00
CA GLY A 32 2.32 11.61 -22.29
C GLY A 32 2.93 10.41 -21.56
N ILE A 33 3.84 9.69 -22.21
CA ILE A 33 4.53 8.53 -21.64
C ILE A 33 5.43 8.94 -20.47
N SER A 34 6.20 10.02 -20.59
CA SER A 34 7.08 10.50 -19.51
C SER A 34 6.27 10.92 -18.26
N TYR A 35 5.14 11.60 -18.44
CA TYR A 35 4.22 11.91 -17.35
C TYR A 35 3.67 10.64 -16.68
N GLY A 36 3.25 9.65 -17.48
CA GLY A 36 2.77 8.36 -16.99
C GLY A 36 3.83 7.59 -16.20
N MET A 37 5.07 7.53 -16.70
CA MET A 37 6.19 6.87 -16.03
C MET A 37 6.48 7.48 -14.65
N GLY A 38 6.40 8.82 -14.52
CA GLY A 38 6.58 9.50 -13.24
C GLY A 38 5.60 9.01 -12.17
N ARG A 39 4.31 8.88 -12.52
CA ARG A 39 3.27 8.34 -11.62
C ARG A 39 3.49 6.86 -11.29
N ILE A 40 3.94 6.06 -12.25
CA ILE A 40 4.22 4.64 -12.02
C ILE A 40 5.37 4.47 -11.01
N LEU A 41 6.45 5.24 -11.15
CA LEU A 41 7.59 5.18 -10.24
C LEU A 41 7.22 5.58 -8.81
N THR A 42 6.39 6.62 -8.64
CA THR A 42 5.91 7.00 -7.29
C THR A 42 5.04 5.90 -6.67
N ASN A 43 4.19 5.25 -7.46
CA ASN A 43 3.35 4.15 -6.99
C ASN A 43 4.19 2.90 -6.64
N GLN A 44 5.22 2.59 -7.44
CA GLN A 44 6.15 1.50 -7.13
C GLN A 44 6.93 1.78 -5.85
N LYS A 45 7.43 3.01 -5.66
CA LYS A 45 8.09 3.41 -4.41
C LYS A 45 7.15 3.21 -3.22
N GLN A 46 5.93 3.71 -3.31
CA GLN A 46 4.93 3.56 -2.25
C GLN A 46 4.62 2.09 -1.95
N SER A 47 4.43 1.25 -2.97
CA SER A 47 4.16 -0.18 -2.79
C SER A 47 5.32 -0.91 -2.10
N ASN A 48 6.57 -0.59 -2.47
CA ASN A 48 7.75 -1.15 -1.82
C ASN A 48 7.86 -0.71 -0.35
N LEU A 49 7.58 0.56 -0.07
CA LEU A 49 7.58 1.09 1.30
C LEU A 49 6.50 0.41 2.16
N GLN A 50 5.30 0.22 1.63
CA GLN A 50 4.26 -0.53 2.32
C GLN A 50 4.73 -1.95 2.66
N TYR A 51 5.33 -2.68 1.71
CA TYR A 51 5.84 -4.02 1.97
C TYR A 51 6.89 -4.05 3.09
N ILE A 52 7.83 -3.11 3.07
CA ILE A 52 8.86 -2.97 4.11
C ILE A 52 8.21 -2.69 5.47
N VAL A 53 7.29 -1.73 5.55
CA VAL A 53 6.62 -1.36 6.80
C VAL A 53 5.79 -2.53 7.33
N VAL A 54 5.05 -3.24 6.47
CA VAL A 54 4.30 -4.43 6.86
C VAL A 54 5.23 -5.51 7.44
N ASN A 55 6.35 -5.78 6.80
CA ASN A 55 7.31 -6.78 7.32
C ASN A 55 7.95 -6.34 8.63
N GLN A 56 8.28 -5.05 8.78
CA GLN A 56 8.77 -4.52 10.05
C GLN A 56 7.72 -4.64 11.16
N LEU A 57 6.46 -4.28 10.87
CA LEU A 57 5.35 -4.41 11.83
C LEU A 57 5.11 -5.88 12.23
N ARG A 58 5.15 -6.80 11.27
CA ARG A 58 5.08 -8.25 11.55
C ARG A 58 6.25 -8.73 12.39
N ALA A 59 7.48 -8.32 12.07
CA ALA A 59 8.65 -8.66 12.86
C ALA A 59 8.56 -8.11 14.29
N LYS A 60 8.02 -6.89 14.47
CA LYS A 60 7.75 -6.32 15.80
C LYS A 60 6.69 -7.13 16.56
N LEU A 61 5.62 -7.59 15.90
CA LEU A 61 4.61 -8.46 16.51
C LEU A 61 5.17 -9.84 16.91
N GLN A 62 6.06 -10.40 16.10
CA GLN A 62 6.66 -11.72 16.33
C GLN A 62 7.73 -11.69 17.42
N THR A 63 8.58 -10.67 17.44
CA THR A 63 9.67 -10.52 18.43
C THR A 63 9.18 -9.98 19.79
N ALA A 64 7.99 -9.38 19.84
CA ALA A 64 7.46 -8.83 21.09
C ALA A 64 7.16 -9.92 22.13
N THR A 65 7.69 -9.71 23.33
CA THR A 65 7.36 -10.54 24.49
C THR A 65 5.89 -10.35 24.90
N PRO A 66 5.27 -11.35 25.55
CA PRO A 66 3.88 -11.24 26.01
C PRO A 66 3.67 -10.06 26.98
N ALA A 67 4.67 -9.68 27.78
CA ALA A 67 4.62 -8.52 28.66
C ALA A 67 4.66 -7.17 27.90
N GLN A 68 5.32 -7.11 26.74
CA GLN A 68 5.29 -5.91 25.89
C GLN A 68 3.95 -5.78 25.18
N LYS A 69 3.39 -6.92 24.72
CA LYS A 69 2.06 -6.97 24.10
C LYS A 69 0.98 -6.46 25.05
N THR A 70 1.02 -6.84 26.33
CA THR A 70 0.05 -6.33 27.33
C THR A 70 0.23 -4.84 27.59
N LYS A 71 1.46 -4.31 27.62
CA LYS A 71 1.72 -2.86 27.75
C LYS A 71 1.23 -2.06 26.54
N TRP A 72 1.39 -2.60 25.34
CA TRP A 72 0.86 -1.99 24.11
C TRP A 72 -0.67 -1.96 24.10
N CYS A 73 -1.32 -3.04 24.56
CA CYS A 73 -2.76 -3.08 24.72
C CYS A 73 -3.28 -2.18 25.87
N ALA A 74 -2.48 -1.97 26.91
CA ALA A 74 -2.79 -1.06 28.01
C ALA A 74 -2.52 0.42 27.69
N GLY A 75 -1.91 0.71 26.54
CA GLY A 75 -1.58 2.08 26.10
C GLY A 75 -0.44 2.74 26.86
N THR A 76 0.31 2.00 27.69
CA THR A 76 1.44 2.54 28.48
C THR A 76 2.72 2.70 27.67
N GLU A 77 2.89 1.90 26.62
CA GLU A 77 3.99 2.02 25.65
C GLU A 77 3.40 1.90 24.24
N GLN A 78 3.84 2.74 23.31
CA GLN A 78 3.43 2.68 21.90
C GLN A 78 4.62 2.22 21.05
N PRO A 79 4.44 1.20 20.19
CA PRO A 79 5.51 0.81 19.28
C PRO A 79 5.75 1.91 18.25
N THR A 80 7.01 2.08 17.88
CA THR A 80 7.44 3.06 16.89
C THR A 80 8.19 2.39 15.75
N ILE A 81 8.08 2.97 14.56
CA ILE A 81 8.84 2.58 13.38
C ILE A 81 9.45 3.81 12.71
N THR A 82 10.58 3.59 12.03
CA THR A 82 11.23 4.59 11.18
C THR A 82 11.15 4.11 9.74
N LEU A 83 10.70 4.98 8.84
CA LEU A 83 10.67 4.66 7.41
C LEU A 83 12.07 4.84 6.81
N PRO A 84 12.43 4.04 5.79
CA PRO A 84 13.59 4.33 4.97
C PRO A 84 13.48 5.75 4.40
N ASP A 85 14.57 6.52 4.46
CA ASP A 85 14.66 7.94 4.05
C ASP A 85 13.96 8.98 4.96
N GLN A 86 13.43 8.60 6.12
CA GLN A 86 12.85 9.53 7.09
C GLN A 86 13.55 9.44 8.46
N THR A 87 13.84 10.60 9.04
CA THR A 87 14.31 10.73 10.44
C THR A 87 13.14 10.82 11.42
N THR A 88 11.92 11.01 10.91
CA THR A 88 10.71 11.12 11.72
C THR A 88 10.23 9.75 12.17
N VAL A 89 10.10 9.59 13.47
CA VAL A 89 9.58 8.38 14.10
C VAL A 89 8.06 8.40 13.99
N LEU A 90 7.46 7.37 13.38
CA LEU A 90 6.01 7.19 13.34
C LEU A 90 5.57 6.35 14.53
N THR A 91 4.62 6.88 15.29
CA THR A 91 3.91 6.16 16.35
C THR A 91 2.83 5.28 15.76
N ILE A 92 2.81 4.01 16.17
CA ILE A 92 1.84 3.03 15.71
C ILE A 92 0.64 3.06 16.65
N THR A 93 -0.56 3.17 16.09
CA THR A 93 -1.79 2.97 16.86
C THR A 93 -2.04 1.49 17.04
N VAL A 94 -2.15 1.05 18.29
CA VAL A 94 -2.38 -0.36 18.65
C VAL A 94 -3.85 -0.53 19.06
N THR A 95 -4.53 -1.49 18.44
CA THR A 95 -5.88 -1.90 18.82
C THR A 95 -5.82 -3.35 19.30
N CYS A 96 -6.28 -3.60 20.52
CA CYS A 96 -6.35 -4.92 21.12
C CYS A 96 -7.79 -5.27 21.48
N PRO A 97 -8.54 -5.90 20.56
CA PRO A 97 -9.90 -6.32 20.85
C PRO A 97 -9.93 -7.55 21.76
N SER A 98 -10.97 -7.67 22.58
CA SER A 98 -11.24 -8.85 23.40
C SER A 98 -12.70 -9.28 23.24
N VAL A 99 -12.94 -10.58 23.23
CA VAL A 99 -14.28 -11.17 23.14
C VAL A 99 -14.55 -11.97 24.40
N SER A 100 -15.63 -11.64 25.10
CA SER A 100 -16.11 -12.43 26.23
C SER A 100 -17.32 -13.26 25.82
N VAL A 101 -17.25 -14.57 26.05
CA VAL A 101 -18.37 -15.50 25.90
C VAL A 101 -18.81 -15.91 27.30
N THR A 102 -20.04 -15.53 27.67
CA THR A 102 -20.66 -15.96 28.92
C THR A 102 -21.57 -17.14 28.64
N VAL A 103 -21.27 -18.29 29.24
CA VAL A 103 -22.14 -19.47 29.22
C VAL A 103 -23.02 -19.41 30.46
N THR A 104 -24.31 -19.16 30.25
CA THR A 104 -25.34 -19.16 31.31
C THR A 104 -26.07 -20.50 31.32
N SER A 105 -26.08 -21.17 32.47
CA SER A 105 -26.87 -22.40 32.66
C SER A 105 -28.28 -22.04 33.18
N PRO A 106 -29.36 -22.38 32.48
CA PRO A 106 -30.72 -21.98 32.87
C PRO A 106 -31.23 -22.65 34.16
N THR A 107 -30.57 -23.69 34.64
CA THR A 107 -30.97 -24.48 35.83
C THR A 107 -30.19 -24.13 37.11
N ASN A 108 -29.09 -23.38 37.03
CA ASN A 108 -28.28 -23.00 38.20
C ASN A 108 -27.60 -21.64 37.97
N ASN A 109 -28.16 -20.58 38.56
CA ASN A 109 -27.64 -19.19 38.44
C ASN A 109 -26.22 -18.99 39.01
N ASN A 110 -25.69 -19.96 39.77
CA ASN A 110 -24.34 -19.92 40.34
C ASN A 110 -23.26 -20.55 39.44
N ALA A 111 -23.62 -21.14 38.29
CA ALA A 111 -22.69 -21.80 37.37
C ALA A 111 -22.47 -20.98 36.09
N ASN A 112 -22.43 -19.65 36.21
CA ASN A 112 -22.13 -18.77 35.08
C ASN A 112 -20.61 -18.70 34.91
N ALA A 113 -20.11 -19.14 33.75
CA ALA A 113 -18.70 -19.04 33.39
C ALA A 113 -18.52 -18.06 32.23
N THR A 114 -17.73 -17.02 32.45
CA THR A 114 -17.32 -16.09 31.39
C THR A 114 -15.90 -16.42 30.96
N ILE A 115 -15.73 -16.79 29.70
CA ILE A 115 -14.43 -17.00 29.08
C ILE A 115 -14.10 -15.74 28.28
N SER A 116 -13.04 -15.04 28.67
CA SER A 116 -12.51 -13.91 27.90
C SER A 116 -11.38 -14.39 27.00
N ILE A 117 -11.55 -14.22 25.69
CA ILE A 117 -10.56 -14.55 24.68
C ILE A 117 -9.95 -13.24 24.16
N GLN A 118 -8.63 -13.11 24.29
CA GLN A 118 -7.89 -11.99 23.71
C GLN A 118 -7.79 -12.20 22.19
N GLN A 119 -8.30 -11.26 21.40
CA GLN A 119 -8.16 -11.32 19.94
C GLN A 119 -6.77 -10.87 19.49
N PRO A 120 -6.35 -11.22 18.24
CA PRO A 120 -5.06 -10.80 17.71
C PRO A 120 -4.91 -9.27 17.71
N ILE A 121 -3.68 -8.81 17.94
CA ILE A 121 -3.34 -7.39 18.00
C ILE A 121 -3.35 -6.80 16.59
N LYS A 122 -4.00 -5.64 16.44
CA LYS A 122 -4.04 -4.86 15.20
C LYS A 122 -3.19 -3.61 15.35
N PHE A 123 -2.28 -3.39 14.41
CA PHE A 123 -1.47 -2.18 14.27
C PHE A 123 -2.00 -1.33 13.13
N SER A 124 -2.05 -0.02 13.32
CA SER A 124 -2.36 0.96 12.29
C SER A 124 -1.30 2.07 12.27
N VAL A 125 -0.89 2.46 11.07
CA VAL A 125 0.07 3.54 10.82
C VAL A 125 -0.49 4.47 9.76
N GLN A 126 -0.63 5.75 10.09
CA GLN A 126 -1.02 6.80 9.15
C GLN A 126 0.24 7.44 8.55
N SER A 127 0.37 7.45 7.21
CA SER A 127 1.42 8.24 6.55
C SER A 127 1.07 8.54 5.09
N ASP A 128 1.31 9.77 4.65
CA ASP A 128 1.13 10.18 3.25
C ASP A 128 2.06 9.42 2.30
N LEU A 129 3.24 9.00 2.79
CA LEU A 129 4.22 8.19 2.04
C LEU A 129 3.75 6.75 1.80
N LEU A 130 2.80 6.29 2.61
CA LEU A 130 2.15 5.00 2.48
C LEU A 130 0.84 5.13 1.68
N GLY A 131 0.45 6.35 1.29
CA GLY A 131 -0.81 6.65 0.63
C GLY A 131 -2.04 6.55 1.53
N GLY A 132 -1.87 6.74 2.85
CA GLY A 132 -2.96 6.76 3.82
C GLY A 132 -2.71 5.91 5.05
N GLU A 133 -3.76 5.23 5.52
CA GLU A 133 -3.71 4.33 6.67
C GLU A 133 -3.29 2.93 6.24
N LEU A 134 -2.21 2.42 6.83
CA LEU A 134 -1.74 1.05 6.65
C LEU A 134 -2.03 0.24 7.92
N VAL A 135 -2.79 -0.84 7.76
CA VAL A 135 -3.23 -1.70 8.85
C VAL A 135 -2.54 -3.07 8.73
N VAL A 136 -1.98 -3.56 9.85
CA VAL A 136 -1.33 -4.87 9.95
C VAL A 136 -1.77 -5.59 11.21
N GLY A 137 -2.34 -6.79 11.05
CA GLY A 137 -2.81 -7.64 12.14
C GLY A 137 -3.78 -8.68 11.59
N GLU A 138 -4.04 -9.75 12.34
CA GLU A 138 -5.07 -10.72 11.95
C GLU A 138 -6.45 -10.18 12.31
N THR A 139 -7.29 -10.00 11.30
CA THR A 139 -8.74 -9.89 11.50
C THR A 139 -9.26 -11.30 11.75
N LEU A 140 -9.98 -11.50 12.85
CA LEU A 140 -10.94 -12.60 12.93
C LEU A 140 -12.15 -12.26 12.05
#